data_AF-A0A821EYM3-F1
#
_entry.id   AF-A0A821EYM3-F1
#
_cell.length_a   1.000
_cell.length_b   1.000
_cell.length_c   1.000
_cell.angle_alpha   90.00
_cell.angle_beta   90.00
_cell.angle_gamma   90.00
#
_symmetry.space_group_name_H-M   'P 1'
#
loop_
_entity.id
_entity.type
_entity.pdbx_description
1 polymer ?
#
loop_
_entity_poly.entity_id
_entity_poly.type
_entity_poly.pdbx_seq_one_letter_code
_entity_poly.pdbx_strand_id
1 'polypeptide(L)'
;PLVLGKSLVRALIFAIFIILTCLSLSTIHRIPIGLDQKLSMPKDSYVLDYFRGLEEYLSVGPPVYFVVNQDAIDYKRINDQDLLCGTSGCSSMSLL
;
A
#
# COMPACT_ATOMS: atom_id res chain seq x y z
N PRO A 1 21.37 -42.60 -7.95
CA PRO A 1 22.76 -42.06 -7.91
C PRO A 1 23.48 -41.94 -9.27
N LEU A 2 22.83 -42.10 -10.44
CA LEU A 2 23.51 -42.03 -11.76
C LEU A 2 23.44 -40.66 -12.48
N VAL A 3 22.52 -39.76 -12.09
CA VAL A 3 22.29 -38.50 -12.82
C VAL A 3 23.40 -37.46 -12.58
N LEU A 4 24.03 -37.48 -11.38
CA LEU A 4 25.06 -36.51 -10.98
C LEU A 4 26.50 -36.94 -11.35
N GLY A 5 26.70 -38.19 -11.78
CA GLY A 5 28.04 -38.72 -12.08
C GLY A 5 28.61 -38.25 -13.42
N LYS A 6 27.77 -37.79 -14.35
CA LYS A 6 28.18 -37.32 -15.67
C LYS A 6 28.43 -35.80 -15.61
N SER A 7 29.67 -35.39 -15.87
CA SER A 7 30.13 -33.98 -15.76
C SER A 7 29.28 -32.99 -16.57
N LEU A 8 28.85 -33.38 -17.78
CA LEU A 8 27.99 -32.57 -18.65
C LEU A 8 26.59 -32.36 -18.07
N VAL A 9 25.97 -33.42 -17.53
CA VAL A 9 24.63 -33.35 -16.94
C VAL A 9 24.65 -32.48 -15.68
N ARG A 10 25.72 -32.61 -14.88
CA ARG A 10 25.92 -31.78 -13.69
C ARG A 10 26.02 -30.29 -14.03
N ALA A 11 26.84 -29.91 -15.02
CA ALA A 11 26.99 -28.51 -15.42
C ALA A 11 25.67 -27.90 -15.93
N LEU A 12 24.91 -28.68 -16.71
CA LEU A 12 23.60 -28.26 -17.22
C LEU A 12 22.58 -28.02 -16.10
N ILE A 13 22.56 -28.88 -15.07
CA ILE A 13 21.69 -28.70 -13.91
C ILE A 13 22.02 -27.40 -13.18
N PHE A 14 23.30 -27.13 -12.91
CA PHE A 14 23.71 -25.88 -12.25
C PHE A 14 23.34 -24.64 -13.09
N ALA A 15 23.53 -24.70 -14.40
CA ALA A 15 23.15 -23.60 -15.28
C ALA A 15 21.64 -23.30 -15.23
N ILE A 16 20.80 -24.34 -15.23
CA ILE A 16 19.34 -24.20 -15.10
C ILE A 16 18.97 -23.56 -13.76
N PHE A 17 19.56 -24.01 -12.65
CA PHE A 17 19.28 -23.42 -11.34
C PHE A 17 19.69 -21.95 -11.26
N ILE A 18 20.83 -21.57 -11.86
CA ILE A 18 21.28 -20.17 -11.91
C ILE A 18 20.30 -19.32 -12.73
N ILE A 19 19.89 -19.81 -13.91
CA ILE A 19 18.91 -19.12 -14.76
C ILE A 19 17.58 -18.94 -14.03
N LEU A 20 17.06 -20.01 -13.42
CA LEU A 20 15.81 -19.98 -12.66
C LEU A 20 15.91 -19.01 -11.47
N THR A 21 17.03 -19.00 -10.76
CA THR A 21 17.27 -18.09 -9.63
C THR A 21 17.31 -16.64 -10.11
N CYS A 22 17.99 -16.35 -11.22
CA CYS A 22 18.06 -15.01 -11.79
C CYS A 22 16.68 -14.52 -12.28
N LEU A 23 15.89 -15.41 -12.90
CA LEU A 23 14.51 -15.11 -13.30
C LEU A 23 13.61 -14.83 -12.09
N SER A 24 13.71 -15.63 -11.02
CA SER A 24 13.00 -15.38 -9.77
C SER A 24 13.39 -14.02 -9.18
N LEU A 25 14.68 -13.69 -9.10
CA LEU A 25 15.14 -12.38 -8.62
C LEU A 25 14.63 -11.21 -9.47
N SER A 26 14.59 -11.37 -10.80
CA SER A 26 14.05 -10.37 -11.72
C SER A 26 12.56 -10.08 -11.48
N THR A 27 11.78 -11.11 -11.11
CA THR A 27 10.32 -11.00 -10.94
C THR A 27 9.88 -10.49 -9.57
N ILE A 28 10.77 -10.43 -8.57
CA ILE A 28 10.44 -9.94 -7.21
C ILE A 28 9.81 -8.54 -7.22
N HIS A 29 10.30 -7.64 -8.09
CA HIS A 29 9.83 -6.25 -8.15
C HIS A 29 8.39 -6.10 -8.69
N ARG A 30 7.81 -7.16 -9.24
CA ARG A 30 6.44 -7.15 -9.80
C ARG A 30 5.39 -7.74 -8.86
N ILE A 31 5.77 -8.10 -7.64
CA ILE A 31 4.84 -8.67 -6.67
C ILE A 31 3.92 -7.55 -6.16
N PRO A 32 2.59 -7.65 -6.37
CA PRO A 32 1.66 -6.66 -5.84
C PRO A 32 1.67 -6.72 -4.31
N ILE A 33 1.66 -5.56 -3.67
CA ILE A 33 1.63 -5.43 -2.21
C ILE A 33 0.19 -5.22 -1.76
N GLY A 34 -0.26 -6.01 -0.79
CA GLY A 34 -1.59 -5.92 -0.22
C GLY A 34 -2.51 -7.08 -0.63
N LEU A 35 -3.60 -7.22 0.13
CA LEU A 35 -4.65 -8.21 -0.15
C LEU A 35 -5.87 -7.47 -0.67
N ASP A 36 -6.36 -7.88 -1.83
CA ASP A 36 -7.65 -7.40 -2.32
C ASP A 36 -8.77 -7.93 -1.40
N GLN A 37 -9.56 -7.00 -0.86
CA GLN A 37 -10.64 -7.30 0.06
C GLN A 37 -11.76 -8.14 -0.58
N LYS A 38 -11.89 -8.12 -1.91
CA LYS A 38 -12.86 -8.98 -2.63
C LYS A 38 -12.44 -10.46 -2.57
N LEU A 39 -11.14 -10.74 -2.53
CA LEU A 39 -10.58 -12.09 -2.47
C LEU A 39 -10.68 -12.73 -1.07
N SER A 40 -10.95 -11.94 -0.02
CA SER A 40 -11.13 -12.46 1.34
C SER A 40 -12.57 -12.91 1.63
N MET A 41 -13.50 -12.73 0.69
CA MET A 41 -14.92 -13.06 0.85
C MET A 41 -15.32 -14.25 -0.03
N PRO A 42 -16.28 -15.09 0.40
CA PRO A 42 -16.88 -16.13 -0.45
C PRO A 42 -17.55 -15.53 -1.69
N LYS A 43 -17.53 -16.25 -2.81
CA LYS A 43 -18.08 -15.78 -4.10
C LYS A 43 -19.58 -15.45 -4.06
N ASP A 44 -20.32 -16.06 -3.15
CA ASP A 44 -21.77 -15.85 -2.97
C ASP A 44 -22.10 -14.93 -1.78
N SER A 45 -21.12 -14.16 -1.29
CA SER A 45 -21.31 -13.24 -0.17
C SER A 45 -21.96 -11.92 -0.63
N TYR A 46 -23.01 -11.49 0.08
CA TYR A 46 -23.63 -10.17 -0.11
C TYR A 46 -22.63 -9.00 0.01
N VAL A 47 -21.52 -9.21 0.72
CA VAL A 47 -20.45 -8.22 0.91
C VAL A 47 -19.77 -7.88 -0.43
N LEU A 48 -19.74 -8.80 -1.39
CA LEU A 48 -19.20 -8.54 -2.72
C LEU A 48 -20.06 -7.54 -3.50
N ASP A 49 -21.39 -7.66 -3.40
CA ASP A 49 -22.30 -6.70 -4.03
C ASP A 49 -22.26 -5.33 -3.34
N TYR A 50 -22.07 -5.31 -2.01
CA TYR A 50 -21.81 -4.07 -1.28
C TYR A 50 -20.54 -3.35 -1.78
N PHE A 51 -19.41 -4.07 -1.93
CA PHE A 51 -18.18 -3.45 -2.44
C PHE A 51 -18.31 -2.98 -3.89
N ARG A 52 -19.06 -3.71 -4.73
CA ARG A 52 -19.37 -3.26 -6.09
C ARG A 52 -20.17 -1.96 -6.08
N GLY A 53 -21.19 -1.87 -5.21
CA GLY A 53 -21.97 -0.65 -5.04
C GLY A 53 -21.13 0.53 -4.53
N LEU A 54 -20.21 0.28 -3.60
CA LEU A 54 -19.28 1.33 -3.15
C LEU A 54 -18.38 1.82 -4.28
N GLU A 55 -17.81 0.93 -5.08
CA GLU A 55 -16.93 1.31 -6.20
C GLU A 55 -17.67 2.06 -7.32
N GLU A 56 -18.93 1.70 -7.59
CA GLU A 56 -19.71 2.28 -8.69
C GLU A 56 -20.39 3.61 -8.33
N TYR A 57 -20.90 3.73 -7.10
CA TYR A 57 -21.75 4.87 -6.71
C TYR A 57 -21.07 5.86 -5.76
N LEU A 58 -20.03 5.45 -5.01
CA LEU A 58 -19.43 6.32 -4.00
C LEU A 58 -18.35 7.21 -4.63
N SER A 59 -18.58 8.53 -4.64
CA SER A 59 -17.61 9.51 -5.18
C SER A 59 -16.59 10.02 -4.15
N VAL A 60 -16.63 9.55 -2.91
CA VAL A 60 -15.75 9.98 -1.81
C VAL A 60 -15.18 8.80 -1.05
N GLY A 61 -13.96 8.94 -0.55
CA GLY A 61 -13.33 7.94 0.30
C GLY A 61 -13.79 7.99 1.76
N PRO A 62 -13.25 7.10 2.62
CA PRO A 62 -13.45 7.21 4.06
C PRO A 62 -12.92 8.55 4.61
N PRO A 63 -13.53 9.10 5.67
CA PRO A 63 -13.10 10.36 6.27
C PRO A 63 -11.73 10.23 6.93
N VAL A 64 -10.90 11.27 6.81
CA VAL A 64 -9.60 11.38 7.49
C VAL A 64 -9.70 12.47 8.56
N TYR A 65 -9.14 12.18 9.74
CA TYR A 65 -9.11 13.11 10.86
C TYR A 65 -7.67 13.52 11.15
N PHE A 66 -7.38 14.81 11.02
CA PHE A 66 -6.09 15.39 11.40
C PHE A 66 -6.18 15.85 12.85
N VAL A 67 -5.57 15.06 13.75
CA VAL A 67 -5.63 15.32 15.20
C VAL A 67 -4.41 16.13 15.61
N VAL A 68 -4.64 17.26 16.29
CA VAL A 68 -3.59 18.10 16.86
C VAL A 68 -3.41 17.74 18.33
N ASN A 69 -2.19 17.38 18.71
CA ASN A 69 -1.85 17.02 20.08
C ASN A 69 -2.01 18.24 21.02
N GLN A 70 -2.49 17.99 22.23
CA GLN A 70 -2.78 19.04 23.21
C GLN A 70 -1.54 19.84 23.62
N ASP A 71 -0.37 19.20 23.65
CA ASP A 71 0.89 19.83 24.05
C ASP A 71 1.63 20.52 22.90
N ALA A 72 1.12 20.41 21.66
CA ALA A 72 1.83 20.91 20.47
C ALA A 72 1.63 22.41 20.26
N ILE A 73 0.48 22.97 20.65
CA ILE A 73 0.10 24.36 20.38
C ILE A 73 -0.76 24.94 21.51
N ASP A 74 -0.59 26.22 21.79
CA ASP A 74 -1.45 26.97 22.70
C ASP A 74 -2.50 27.75 21.93
N TYR A 75 -3.74 27.26 21.94
CA TYR A 75 -4.89 27.89 21.27
C TYR A 75 -5.18 29.32 21.73
N LYS A 76 -4.59 29.81 22.82
CA LYS A 76 -4.75 31.20 23.27
C LYS A 76 -3.79 32.16 22.59
N ARG A 77 -2.68 31.68 22.01
CA ARG A 77 -1.67 32.52 21.37
C ARG A 77 -2.06 32.80 19.93
N ILE A 78 -2.06 34.08 19.55
CA ILE A 78 -2.38 34.51 18.17
C ILE A 78 -1.47 33.83 17.13
N ASN A 79 -0.16 33.72 17.42
CA ASN A 79 0.78 33.05 16.53
C ASN A 79 0.47 31.55 16.34
N ASP A 80 -0.07 30.88 17.36
CA ASP A 80 -0.41 29.45 17.30
C ASP A 80 -1.78 29.25 16.64
N GLN A 81 -2.70 30.22 16.78
CA GLN A 81 -3.96 30.27 16.02
C GLN A 81 -3.70 30.45 14.53
N ASP A 82 -2.71 31.28 14.16
CA ASP A 82 -2.30 31.50 12.77
C ASP A 82 -1.87 30.20 12.09
N LEU A 83 -1.26 29.26 12.81
CA LEU A 83 -0.86 27.95 12.28
C LEU A 83 -2.06 27.04 11.93
N LEU A 84 -3.24 27.32 12.49
CA LEU A 84 -4.43 26.48 12.30
C LEU A 84 -5.50 27.12 11.42
N CYS A 85 -5.63 28.44 11.42
CA CYS A 85 -6.80 29.10 10.85
C CYS A 85 -6.75 29.18 9.32
N GLY A 86 -7.92 29.05 8.68
CA GLY A 86 -8.09 29.17 7.22
C GLY A 86 -8.94 30.38 6.80
N THR A 87 -9.05 31.39 7.66
CA THR A 87 -9.86 32.59 7.41
C THR A 87 -9.01 33.76 6.93
N SER A 88 -9.67 34.88 6.58
CA SER A 88 -8.97 36.11 6.17
C SER A 88 -8.05 36.61 7.28
N GLY A 89 -6.77 36.81 6.94
CA GLY A 89 -5.74 37.26 7.87
C GLY A 89 -4.83 36.16 8.41
N CYS A 90 -5.10 34.90 8.05
CA CYS A 90 -4.26 33.76 8.37
C CYS A 90 -3.15 33.55 7.34
N SER A 91 -2.06 32.91 7.76
CA SER A 91 -0.98 32.47 6.88
C SER A 91 -1.49 31.52 5.77
N SER A 92 -0.87 31.59 4.59
CA SER A 92 -1.25 30.73 3.47
C SER A 92 -0.80 29.27 3.62
N MET A 93 -0.04 28.96 4.67
CA MET A 93 0.52 27.63 4.95
C MET A 93 -0.05 27.02 6.24
N SER A 94 -1.21 27.51 6.67
CA SER A 94 -1.93 27.01 7.84
C SER A 94 -2.61 25.68 7.57
N LEU A 95 -2.98 24.96 8.62
CA LEU A 95 -3.55 23.60 8.54
C LEU A 95 -4.95 23.54 7.87
N LEU A 96 -5.73 24.61 7.94
CA LEU A 96 -7.08 24.75 7.34
C LEU A 96 -7.05 25.78 6.21
#